data_AF-X1NWP7-F1
#
_entry.id   AF-X1NWP7-F1
#
_cell.length_a   1.000
_cell.length_b   1.000
_cell.length_c   1.000
_cell.angle_alpha   90.00
_cell.angle_beta   90.00
_cell.angle_gamma   90.00
#
_symmetry.space_group_name_H-M   'P 1'
#
loop_
_entity.id
_entity.type
_entity.pdbx_description
1 polymer ?
#
loop_
_entity_poly.entity_id
_entity_poly.type
_entity_poly.pdbx_seq_one_letter_code
_entity_poly.pdbx_strand_id
1 'polypeptide(L)'
;NIILALPQIGRDSIRPLAAALQTKNTAVKAEIIKALGRIGYPQSLACLKYIIENDDSAGSIELARQSVRQIDSAALKIPAVELLYRLAEDYYYNAESLAPAEDADFANIWFWDTAGQRLVRQQVDKDYFNELMAMRMCEWALRADAGFGRAIGLWLAAYFKAEATGVSMPDYFGPAYADAIVYATTAGPEYLHQALARAIKDGNAYVALGAVEALARTAS
;
A
#
# COMPACT_ATOMS: atom_id res chain seq x y z
N ASN A 1 -24.02 -16.35 9.88
CA ASN A 1 -23.11 -17.44 10.29
C ASN A 1 -21.92 -16.83 11.02
N ILE A 2 -21.96 -16.75 12.37
CA ILE A 2 -21.06 -15.89 13.18
C ILE A 2 -19.59 -16.36 13.15
N ILE A 3 -19.37 -17.67 12.95
CA ILE A 3 -18.02 -18.29 12.92
C ILE A 3 -17.20 -17.79 11.72
N LEU A 4 -17.83 -17.48 10.59
CA LEU A 4 -17.15 -16.92 9.41
C LEU A 4 -16.99 -15.39 9.48
N ALA A 5 -17.87 -14.71 10.22
CA ALA A 5 -17.89 -13.25 10.28
C ALA A 5 -16.73 -12.67 11.11
N LEU A 6 -16.33 -13.35 12.20
CA LEU A 6 -15.31 -12.82 13.11
C LEU A 6 -13.91 -12.71 12.48
N PRO A 7 -13.37 -13.73 11.79
CA PRO A 7 -12.10 -13.60 11.07
C PRO A 7 -12.14 -12.53 9.99
N GLN A 8 -13.26 -12.44 9.25
CA GLN A 8 -13.44 -11.45 8.19
C GLN A 8 -13.44 -10.01 8.75
N ILE A 9 -14.17 -9.77 9.84
CA ILE A 9 -14.15 -8.48 10.55
C ILE A 9 -12.73 -8.13 11.02
N GLY A 10 -11.99 -9.11 11.54
CA GLY A 10 -10.59 -8.93 11.95
C GLY A 10 -9.69 -8.50 10.80
N ARG A 11 -9.81 -9.17 9.65
CA ARG A 11 -9.06 -8.87 8.42
C ARG A 11 -9.41 -7.50 7.84
N ASP A 12 -10.69 -7.18 7.73
CA ASP A 12 -11.16 -5.91 7.17
C ASP A 12 -10.82 -4.71 8.06
N SER A 13 -10.59 -4.94 9.36
CA SER A 13 -10.15 -3.92 10.31
C SER A 13 -8.67 -3.51 10.12
N ILE A 14 -7.84 -4.29 9.42
CA ILE A 14 -6.40 -4.02 9.30
C ILE A 14 -6.15 -2.69 8.59
N ARG A 15 -6.82 -2.42 7.46
CA ARG A 15 -6.61 -1.20 6.66
C ARG A 15 -6.94 0.09 7.43
N PRO A 16 -8.12 0.22 8.08
CA PRO A 16 -8.40 1.40 8.90
C PRO A 16 -7.47 1.52 10.11
N LEU A 17 -7.12 0.42 10.78
CA LEU A 17 -6.17 0.46 11.91
C LEU A 17 -4.76 0.87 11.46
N ALA A 18 -4.28 0.35 10.33
CA ALA A 18 -3.00 0.74 9.75
C ALA A 18 -2.96 2.23 9.40
N ALA A 19 -4.04 2.78 8.83
CA ALA A 19 -4.15 4.21 8.59
C ALA A 19 -4.10 5.02 9.91
N ALA A 20 -4.83 4.57 10.94
CA ALA A 20 -4.93 5.24 12.24
C ALA A 20 -3.62 5.28 13.05
N LEU A 21 -2.63 4.44 12.72
CA LEU A 21 -1.31 4.49 13.35
C LEU A 21 -0.60 5.85 13.23
N GLN A 22 -1.04 6.69 12.27
CA GLN A 22 -0.57 8.08 12.12
C GLN A 22 -1.08 9.04 13.21
N THR A 23 -1.91 8.56 14.15
CA THR A 23 -2.36 9.36 15.30
C THR A 23 -1.18 9.86 16.15
N LYS A 24 -1.29 11.09 16.66
CA LYS A 24 -0.33 11.66 17.62
C LYS A 24 -0.65 11.25 19.06
N ASN A 25 -1.83 10.69 19.31
CA ASN A 25 -2.22 10.22 20.63
C ASN A 25 -1.54 8.87 20.91
N THR A 26 -0.52 8.88 21.77
CA THR A 26 0.30 7.70 22.10
C THR A 26 -0.51 6.58 22.76
N ALA A 27 -1.52 6.90 23.58
CA ALA A 27 -2.39 5.91 24.19
C ALA A 27 -3.25 5.19 23.14
N VAL A 28 -3.85 5.96 22.23
CA VAL A 28 -4.63 5.38 21.11
C VAL A 28 -3.73 4.56 20.18
N LYS A 29 -2.54 5.07 19.84
CA LYS A 29 -1.55 4.35 19.03
C LYS A 29 -1.18 3.01 19.67
N ALA A 30 -0.92 2.98 20.97
CA ALA A 30 -0.60 1.76 21.71
C ALA A 30 -1.72 0.71 21.62
N GLU A 31 -2.98 1.12 21.73
CA GLU A 31 -4.12 0.21 21.58
C GLU A 31 -4.28 -0.30 20.14
N ILE A 32 -4.05 0.55 19.14
CA ILE A 32 -4.05 0.13 17.73
C ILE A 32 -2.96 -0.92 17.47
N ILE A 33 -1.73 -0.69 17.96
CA ILE A 33 -0.62 -1.64 17.82
C ILE A 33 -0.97 -3.00 18.43
N LYS A 34 -1.50 -3.00 19.66
CA LYS A 34 -1.94 -4.24 20.33
C LYS A 34 -3.06 -4.93 19.57
N ALA A 35 -4.02 -4.17 19.04
CA ALA A 35 -5.12 -4.72 18.27
C ALA A 35 -4.61 -5.42 17.00
N LEU A 36 -3.71 -4.79 16.25
CA LEU A 36 -3.08 -5.40 15.06
C LEU A 36 -2.33 -6.70 15.40
N GLY A 37 -1.60 -6.73 16.51
CA GLY A 37 -0.94 -7.94 17.00
C GLY A 37 -1.92 -9.08 17.33
N ARG A 38 -3.01 -8.77 18.03
CA ARG A 38 -4.06 -9.74 18.39
C ARG A 38 -4.86 -10.24 17.18
N ILE A 39 -5.07 -9.37 16.20
CA ILE A 39 -5.73 -9.70 14.93
C ILE A 39 -4.89 -10.75 14.17
N GLY A 40 -3.56 -10.73 14.30
CA GLY A 40 -2.72 -11.88 13.95
C GLY A 40 -2.42 -12.06 12.47
N TYR A 41 -2.87 -11.15 11.61
CA TYR A 41 -2.78 -11.28 10.16
C TYR A 41 -1.46 -10.70 9.60
N PRO A 42 -0.77 -11.41 8.68
CA PRO A 42 0.52 -10.99 8.10
C PRO A 42 0.52 -9.60 7.46
N GLN A 43 -0.63 -9.13 6.96
CA GLN A 43 -0.80 -7.81 6.35
C GLN A 43 -0.46 -6.66 7.33
N SER A 44 -0.54 -6.91 8.64
CA SER A 44 -0.19 -5.92 9.67
C SER A 44 1.33 -5.79 9.89
N LEU A 45 2.13 -6.75 9.43
CA LEU A 45 3.57 -6.77 9.69
C LEU A 45 4.29 -5.55 9.12
N ALA A 46 3.88 -5.09 7.93
CA ALA A 46 4.49 -3.95 7.25
C ALA A 46 4.37 -2.65 8.06
N CYS A 47 3.16 -2.31 8.53
CA CYS A 47 2.95 -1.10 9.32
C CYS A 47 3.52 -1.22 10.74
N LEU A 48 3.46 -2.40 11.37
CA LEU A 48 4.10 -2.63 12.68
C LEU A 48 5.61 -2.50 12.58
N LYS A 49 6.24 -3.01 11.51
CA LYS A 49 7.68 -2.86 11.30
C LYS A 49 8.06 -1.40 11.02
N TYR A 50 7.22 -0.67 10.30
CA TYR A 50 7.41 0.76 10.10
C TYR A 50 7.46 1.53 11.42
N ILE A 51 6.56 1.23 12.37
CA ILE A 51 6.58 1.80 13.73
C ILE A 51 7.89 1.44 14.47
N ILE A 52 8.36 0.19 14.37
CA ILE A 52 9.60 -0.24 15.03
C ILE A 52 10.82 0.57 14.54
N GLU A 53 10.81 1.00 13.28
CA GLU A 53 11.94 1.65 12.62
C GLU A 53 11.85 3.18 12.60
N ASN A 54 10.65 3.76 12.70
CA ASN A 54 10.42 5.19 12.44
C ASN A 54 9.63 5.93 13.53
N ASP A 55 9.16 5.27 14.59
CA ASP A 55 8.47 5.94 15.69
C ASP A 55 9.46 6.39 16.78
N ASP A 56 9.21 7.53 17.42
CA ASP A 56 10.07 8.06 18.50
C ASP A 56 9.73 7.46 19.88
N SER A 57 8.54 6.88 20.04
CA SER A 57 8.07 6.38 21.33
C SER A 57 8.61 4.98 21.60
N ALA A 58 9.57 4.87 22.54
CA ALA A 58 10.10 3.58 22.99
C ALA A 58 9.00 2.57 23.40
N GLY A 59 7.92 3.05 24.02
CA GLY A 59 6.76 2.22 24.37
C GLY A 59 6.02 1.69 23.14
N SER A 60 5.83 2.52 22.12
CA SER A 60 5.19 2.09 20.86
C SER A 60 6.08 1.11 20.09
N ILE A 61 7.40 1.35 20.04
CA ILE A 61 8.38 0.46 19.43
C ILE A 61 8.33 -0.93 20.09
N GLU A 62 8.36 -1.01 21.42
CA GLU A 62 8.35 -2.31 22.11
C GLU A 62 7.03 -3.06 21.94
N LEU A 63 5.89 -2.36 22.01
CA LEU A 63 4.58 -2.96 21.71
C LEU A 63 4.51 -3.47 20.27
N ALA A 64 5.08 -2.74 19.31
CA ALA A 64 5.12 -3.17 17.92
C ALA A 64 6.02 -4.40 17.75
N ARG A 65 7.19 -4.46 18.43
CA ARG A 65 8.05 -5.66 18.45
C ARG A 65 7.32 -6.87 19.01
N GLN A 66 6.57 -6.70 20.10
CA GLN A 66 5.74 -7.77 20.67
C GLN A 66 4.67 -8.24 19.70
N SER A 67 3.99 -7.30 19.05
CA SER A 67 2.94 -7.59 18.06
C SER A 67 3.48 -8.31 16.83
N VAL A 68 4.65 -7.91 16.32
CA VAL A 68 5.34 -8.65 15.24
C VAL A 68 5.69 -10.07 15.70
N ARG A 69 6.22 -10.27 16.92
CA ARG A 69 6.50 -11.62 17.44
C ARG A 69 5.27 -12.51 17.53
N GLN A 70 4.11 -11.93 17.85
CA GLN A 70 2.84 -12.66 17.93
C GLN A 70 2.35 -13.13 16.55
N ILE A 71 2.54 -12.30 15.51
CA ILE A 71 2.13 -12.62 14.13
C ILE A 71 3.14 -13.55 13.46
N ASP A 72 4.40 -13.10 13.38
CA ASP A 72 5.52 -13.86 12.82
C ASP A 72 6.85 -13.28 13.34
N SER A 73 7.51 -14.05 14.21
CA SER A 73 8.82 -13.68 14.77
C SER A 73 9.91 -13.47 13.72
N ALA A 74 9.82 -14.12 12.54
CA ALA A 74 10.82 -13.99 11.49
C ALA A 74 10.80 -12.59 10.85
N ALA A 75 9.63 -11.95 10.79
CA ALA A 75 9.47 -10.61 10.25
C ALA A 75 10.23 -9.52 11.04
N LEU A 76 10.66 -9.79 12.28
CA LEU A 76 11.55 -8.86 13.01
C LEU A 76 12.89 -8.59 12.29
N LYS A 77 13.35 -9.54 11.47
CA LYS A 77 14.62 -9.45 10.74
C LYS A 77 14.47 -8.81 9.36
N ILE A 78 13.25 -8.51 8.93
CA ILE A 78 12.94 -8.00 7.61
C ILE A 78 12.69 -6.49 7.74
N PRO A 79 13.39 -5.62 7.00
CA PRO A 79 13.16 -4.18 7.04
C PRO A 79 11.71 -3.81 6.72
N ALA A 80 11.19 -2.70 7.26
CA ALA A 80 9.83 -2.26 6.97
C ALA A 80 9.62 -2.01 5.48
N VAL A 81 10.60 -1.41 4.80
CA VAL A 81 10.57 -1.16 3.36
C VAL A 81 10.35 -2.43 2.53
N GLU A 82 10.97 -3.54 2.93
CA GLU A 82 10.81 -4.84 2.26
C GLU A 82 9.41 -5.42 2.46
N LEU A 83 8.86 -5.32 3.68
CA LEU A 83 7.51 -5.79 3.98
C LEU A 83 6.45 -4.94 3.28
N LEU A 84 6.64 -3.62 3.22
CA LEU A 84 5.77 -2.69 2.49
C LEU A 84 5.80 -2.97 0.99
N TYR A 85 6.97 -3.20 0.42
CA TYR A 85 7.10 -3.54 -1.00
C TYR A 85 6.46 -4.89 -1.34
N ARG A 86 6.64 -5.93 -0.50
CA ARG A 86 5.95 -7.21 -0.70
C ARG A 86 4.43 -7.07 -0.62
N LEU A 87 3.94 -6.28 0.34
CA LEU A 87 2.51 -5.99 0.42
C LEU A 87 2.02 -5.22 -0.82
N ALA A 88 2.84 -4.33 -1.39
CA ALA A 88 2.55 -3.68 -2.67
C ALA A 88 2.47 -4.68 -3.82
N GLU A 89 3.39 -5.67 -3.88
CA GLU A 89 3.35 -6.74 -4.87
C GLU A 89 2.11 -7.63 -4.71
N ASP A 90 1.75 -7.98 -3.48
CA ASP A 90 0.55 -8.78 -3.19
C ASP A 90 -0.73 -8.05 -3.66
N TYR A 91 -0.80 -6.73 -3.45
CA TYR A 91 -1.88 -5.92 -4.02
C TYR A 91 -1.81 -5.90 -5.55
N TYR A 92 -0.65 -5.62 -6.14
CA TYR A 92 -0.48 -5.56 -7.60
C TYR A 92 -0.90 -6.86 -8.32
N TYR A 93 -0.68 -8.01 -7.67
CA TYR A 93 -1.05 -9.33 -8.16
C TYR A 93 -2.42 -9.84 -7.66
N ASN A 94 -3.23 -8.97 -7.06
CA ASN A 94 -4.59 -9.29 -6.62
C ASN A 94 -4.65 -10.51 -5.66
N ALA A 95 -3.72 -10.58 -4.70
CA ALA A 95 -3.74 -11.64 -3.70
C ALA A 95 -5.13 -11.73 -3.04
N GLU A 96 -5.72 -12.92 -3.01
CA GLU A 96 -7.09 -13.12 -2.51
C GLU A 96 -7.24 -12.65 -1.06
N SER A 97 -6.17 -12.78 -0.27
CA SER A 97 -6.06 -12.31 1.12
C SER A 97 -6.09 -10.78 1.27
N LEU A 98 -6.08 -10.04 0.18
CA LEU A 98 -6.16 -8.58 0.13
C LEU A 98 -7.40 -8.06 -0.59
N ALA A 99 -8.25 -8.93 -1.14
CA ALA A 99 -9.49 -8.54 -1.80
C ALA A 99 -10.36 -7.63 -0.91
N PRO A 100 -11.06 -6.62 -1.48
CA PRO A 100 -12.07 -5.88 -0.75
C PRO A 100 -13.26 -6.79 -0.39
N ALA A 101 -14.08 -6.38 0.57
CA ALA A 101 -15.27 -7.13 0.98
C ALA A 101 -16.18 -7.39 -0.23
N GLU A 102 -16.66 -8.63 -0.39
CA GLU A 102 -17.38 -9.08 -1.58
C GLU A 102 -18.77 -8.47 -1.75
N ASP A 103 -19.40 -8.03 -0.66
CA ASP A 103 -20.81 -7.68 -0.55
C ASP A 103 -21.19 -6.24 -0.97
N ALA A 104 -20.20 -5.40 -1.28
CA ALA A 104 -20.41 -4.02 -1.73
C ALA A 104 -19.98 -3.84 -3.20
N ASP A 105 -20.56 -2.91 -3.95
CA ASP A 105 -20.07 -2.58 -5.31
C ASP A 105 -18.84 -1.63 -5.31
N PHE A 106 -18.26 -1.39 -4.14
CA PHE A 106 -17.14 -0.45 -3.96
C PHE A 106 -16.11 -1.01 -2.97
N ALA A 107 -14.90 -0.44 -3.01
CA ALA A 107 -13.87 -0.68 -2.01
C ALA A 107 -13.61 0.59 -1.18
N ASN A 108 -12.98 0.42 -0.02
CA ASN A 108 -12.65 1.53 0.87
C ASN A 108 -11.13 1.66 1.04
N ILE A 109 -10.62 2.86 0.76
CA ILE A 109 -9.27 3.28 1.14
C ILE A 109 -9.39 4.18 2.37
N TRP A 110 -8.60 3.87 3.39
CA TRP A 110 -8.63 4.58 4.66
C TRP A 110 -7.44 5.52 4.79
N PHE A 111 -7.72 6.75 5.20
CA PHE A 111 -6.76 7.81 5.44
C PHE A 111 -6.87 8.29 6.89
N TRP A 112 -5.76 8.78 7.42
CA TRP A 112 -5.77 9.52 8.68
C TRP A 112 -5.69 11.01 8.37
N ASP A 113 -6.73 11.74 8.76
CA ASP A 113 -6.78 13.20 8.70
C ASP A 113 -6.01 13.74 9.92
N THR A 114 -4.81 14.25 9.66
CA THR A 114 -3.94 14.79 10.71
C THR A 114 -4.47 16.08 11.31
N ALA A 115 -5.22 16.88 10.55
CA ALA A 115 -5.82 18.13 11.04
C ALA A 115 -7.04 17.83 11.92
N GLY A 116 -7.92 16.94 11.45
CA GLY A 116 -9.12 16.52 12.18
C GLY A 116 -8.91 15.43 13.23
N GLN A 117 -7.70 14.84 13.32
CA GLN A 117 -7.36 13.69 14.19
C GLN A 117 -8.37 12.54 14.09
N ARG A 118 -8.75 12.18 12.87
CA ARG A 118 -9.80 11.17 12.60
C ARG A 118 -9.49 10.31 11.39
N LEU A 119 -10.11 9.14 11.35
CA LEU A 119 -10.14 8.32 10.15
C LEU A 119 -11.09 8.92 9.11
N VAL A 120 -10.63 8.97 7.87
CA VAL A 120 -11.41 9.37 6.70
C VAL A 120 -11.46 8.20 5.74
N ARG A 121 -12.66 7.90 5.26
CA ARG A 121 -12.94 6.82 4.32
C ARG A 121 -13.13 7.40 2.93
N GLN A 122 -12.33 6.94 1.97
CA GLN A 122 -12.58 7.17 0.56
C GLN A 122 -13.18 5.91 -0.06
N GLN A 123 -14.35 6.05 -0.67
CA GLN A 123 -14.90 5.00 -1.53
C GLN A 123 -14.27 5.09 -2.92
N VAL A 124 -13.90 3.93 -3.45
CA VAL A 124 -13.30 3.80 -4.78
C VAL A 124 -13.94 2.62 -5.50
N ASP A 125 -13.87 2.63 -6.84
CA ASP A 125 -14.23 1.48 -7.65
C ASP A 125 -13.37 0.25 -7.26
N LYS A 126 -13.97 -0.94 -7.29
CA LYS A 126 -13.26 -2.19 -6.99
C LYS A 126 -12.29 -2.58 -8.09
N ASP A 127 -12.57 -2.20 -9.33
CA ASP A 127 -11.83 -2.66 -10.51
C ASP A 127 -10.36 -2.23 -10.52
N TYR A 128 -10.03 -1.15 -9.82
CA TYR A 128 -8.65 -0.67 -9.63
C TYR A 128 -8.21 -0.54 -8.16
N PHE A 129 -9.00 -1.07 -7.21
CA PHE A 129 -8.72 -0.90 -5.78
C PHE A 129 -7.32 -1.41 -5.40
N ASN A 130 -6.95 -2.56 -5.95
CA ASN A 130 -5.68 -3.20 -5.68
C ASN A 130 -4.51 -2.40 -6.26
N GLU A 131 -4.68 -1.81 -7.44
CA GLU A 131 -3.70 -0.92 -8.07
C GLU A 131 -3.46 0.33 -7.21
N LEU A 132 -4.54 0.96 -6.72
CA LEU A 132 -4.45 2.09 -5.79
C LEU A 132 -3.74 1.73 -4.49
N MET A 133 -4.02 0.54 -3.94
CA MET A 133 -3.35 0.06 -2.73
C MET A 133 -1.88 -0.32 -2.98
N ALA A 134 -1.55 -0.88 -4.13
CA ALA A 134 -0.17 -1.17 -4.53
C ALA A 134 0.65 0.13 -4.59
N MET A 135 0.13 1.16 -5.27
CA MET A 135 0.73 2.49 -5.29
C MET A 135 0.94 3.05 -3.88
N ARG A 136 -0.10 3.00 -3.04
CA ARG A 136 0.00 3.47 -1.65
C ARG A 136 1.09 2.74 -0.86
N MET A 137 1.22 1.42 -1.02
CA MET A 137 2.25 0.66 -0.31
C MET A 137 3.66 0.97 -0.83
N CYS A 138 3.83 1.23 -2.13
CA CYS A 138 5.07 1.77 -2.68
C CYS A 138 5.43 3.14 -2.08
N GLU A 139 4.45 4.05 -1.92
CA GLU A 139 4.68 5.34 -1.27
C GLU A 139 5.12 5.18 0.19
N TRP A 140 4.51 4.25 0.93
CA TRP A 140 4.95 3.95 2.29
C TRP A 140 6.35 3.31 2.32
N ALA A 141 6.68 2.44 1.36
CA ALA A 141 8.03 1.88 1.23
C ALA A 141 9.06 2.99 1.01
N LEU A 142 8.78 3.95 0.12
CA LEU A 142 9.65 5.11 -0.13
C LEU A 142 9.73 6.07 1.07
N ARG A 143 8.69 6.17 1.90
CA ARG A 143 8.75 6.89 3.19
C ARG A 143 9.63 6.18 4.21
N ALA A 144 9.72 4.84 4.16
CA ALA A 144 10.57 4.05 5.05
C ALA A 144 12.04 4.11 4.60
N ASP A 145 12.28 4.10 3.29
CA ASP A 145 13.59 4.27 2.69
C ASP A 145 13.45 4.93 1.31
N ALA A 146 13.87 6.20 1.21
CA ALA A 146 13.80 6.98 -0.02
C ALA A 146 14.74 6.44 -1.12
N GLY A 147 15.76 5.65 -0.77
CA GLY A 147 16.67 5.01 -1.72
C GLY A 147 16.11 3.75 -2.37
N PHE A 148 14.91 3.31 -1.98
CA PHE A 148 14.32 2.05 -2.43
C PHE A 148 13.64 2.17 -3.81
N GLY A 149 14.44 2.49 -4.83
CA GLY A 149 13.96 2.87 -6.16
C GLY A 149 13.07 1.83 -6.85
N ARG A 150 13.15 0.53 -6.51
CA ARG A 150 12.27 -0.48 -7.10
C ARG A 150 10.77 -0.29 -6.78
N ALA A 151 10.46 0.42 -5.69
CA ALA A 151 9.10 0.83 -5.40
C ALA A 151 8.54 1.79 -6.46
N ILE A 152 9.38 2.64 -7.08
CA ILE A 152 8.97 3.56 -8.15
C ILE A 152 8.56 2.78 -9.39
N GLY A 153 9.35 1.78 -9.81
CA GLY A 153 9.00 0.93 -10.95
C GLY A 153 7.68 0.17 -10.75
N LEU A 154 7.44 -0.37 -9.56
CA LEU A 154 6.16 -1.02 -9.21
C LEU A 154 5.00 -0.02 -9.13
N TRP A 155 5.23 1.18 -8.57
CA TRP A 155 4.24 2.25 -8.51
C TRP A 155 3.77 2.67 -9.91
N LEU A 156 4.70 2.88 -10.85
CA LEU A 156 4.37 3.21 -12.24
C LEU A 156 3.59 2.08 -12.93
N ALA A 157 3.99 0.82 -12.73
CA ALA A 157 3.27 -0.32 -13.28
C ALA A 157 1.83 -0.40 -12.73
N ALA A 158 1.66 -0.20 -11.42
CA ALA A 158 0.34 -0.16 -10.80
C ALA A 158 -0.51 1.00 -11.33
N TYR A 159 0.10 2.17 -11.56
CA TYR A 159 -0.61 3.33 -12.09
C TYR A 159 -1.12 3.09 -13.51
N PHE A 160 -0.28 2.54 -14.41
CA PHE A 160 -0.72 2.15 -15.75
C PHE A 160 -1.85 1.10 -15.72
N LYS A 161 -1.83 0.14 -14.79
CA LYS A 161 -2.96 -0.79 -14.61
C LYS A 161 -4.24 -0.07 -14.18
N ALA A 162 -4.13 0.89 -13.26
CA ALA A 162 -5.28 1.66 -12.80
C ALA A 162 -5.89 2.49 -13.94
N GLU A 163 -5.08 3.15 -14.76
CA GLU A 163 -5.58 3.90 -15.93
C GLU A 163 -6.20 2.99 -16.99
N ALA A 164 -5.67 1.77 -17.18
CA ALA A 164 -6.20 0.82 -18.15
C ALA A 164 -7.64 0.35 -17.85
N THR A 165 -8.13 0.56 -16.62
CA THR A 165 -9.55 0.31 -16.27
C THR A 165 -10.51 1.32 -16.91
N GLY A 166 -10.01 2.49 -17.32
CA GLY A 166 -10.82 3.60 -17.83
C GLY A 166 -11.62 4.33 -16.74
N VAL A 167 -11.44 3.97 -15.46
CA VAL A 167 -12.06 4.65 -14.31
C VAL A 167 -11.24 5.89 -13.94
N SER A 168 -11.91 7.01 -13.67
CA SER A 168 -11.25 8.23 -13.22
C SER A 168 -10.53 8.03 -11.88
N MET A 169 -9.35 8.61 -11.71
CA MET A 169 -8.61 8.49 -10.46
C MET A 169 -9.38 9.16 -9.31
N PRO A 170 -9.28 8.65 -8.07
CA PRO A 170 -10.00 9.21 -6.94
C PRO A 170 -9.62 10.66 -6.65
N ASP A 171 -10.58 11.44 -6.16
CA ASP A 171 -10.42 12.88 -5.83
C ASP A 171 -9.20 13.21 -4.94
N TYR A 172 -8.74 12.28 -4.11
CA TYR A 172 -7.59 12.51 -3.23
C TYR A 172 -6.25 12.66 -3.96
N PHE A 173 -6.18 12.29 -5.25
CA PHE A 173 -5.04 12.63 -6.11
C PHE A 173 -4.97 14.16 -6.36
N GLY A 174 -6.08 14.86 -6.16
CA GLY A 174 -6.20 16.31 -6.30
C GLY A 174 -6.51 16.74 -7.74
N PRO A 175 -7.05 17.96 -7.94
CA PRO A 175 -7.56 18.40 -9.25
C PRO A 175 -6.50 18.57 -10.35
N ALA A 176 -5.22 18.48 -9.99
CA ALA A 176 -4.08 18.65 -10.91
C ALA A 176 -3.20 17.39 -10.98
N TYR A 177 -3.76 16.22 -10.65
CA TYR A 177 -3.01 14.98 -10.78
C TYR A 177 -2.64 14.74 -12.24
N ALA A 178 -1.40 14.30 -12.46
CA ALA A 178 -0.93 14.01 -13.79
C ALA A 178 -1.14 12.53 -14.12
N ASP A 179 -1.36 12.24 -15.40
CA ASP A 179 -1.48 10.86 -15.88
C ASP A 179 -0.19 10.06 -15.60
N ALA A 180 -0.30 8.73 -15.58
CA ALA A 180 0.82 7.84 -15.31
C ALA A 180 1.99 8.11 -16.26
N ILE A 181 1.71 8.44 -17.53
CA ILE A 181 2.71 8.80 -18.53
C ILE A 181 3.53 10.05 -18.14
N VAL A 182 2.91 11.05 -17.49
CA VAL A 182 3.61 12.28 -17.07
C VAL A 182 4.57 11.95 -15.95
N TYR A 183 4.12 11.23 -14.93
CA TYR A 183 5.00 10.77 -13.85
C TYR A 183 6.13 9.88 -14.40
N ALA A 184 5.80 8.93 -15.27
CA ALA A 184 6.75 8.03 -15.93
C ALA A 184 7.87 8.78 -16.65
N THR A 185 7.56 9.85 -17.38
CA THR A 185 8.58 10.65 -18.08
C THR A 185 9.52 11.42 -17.15
N THR A 186 9.10 11.68 -15.91
CA THR A 186 9.93 12.39 -14.91
C THR A 186 10.70 11.46 -13.97
N ALA A 187 10.31 10.19 -13.88
CA ALA A 187 10.85 9.24 -12.91
C ALA A 187 12.29 8.81 -13.22
N GLY A 188 12.64 8.66 -14.50
CA GLY A 188 13.94 8.17 -14.96
C GLY A 188 13.86 6.82 -15.69
N PRO A 189 14.73 6.56 -16.68
CA PRO A 189 14.64 5.39 -17.56
C PRO A 189 14.81 4.06 -16.81
N GLU A 190 15.57 4.02 -15.71
CA GLU A 190 15.78 2.81 -14.93
C GLU A 190 14.47 2.24 -14.35
N TYR A 191 13.54 3.09 -13.90
CA TYR A 191 12.26 2.66 -13.33
C TYR A 191 11.29 2.24 -14.42
N LEU A 192 11.37 2.88 -15.60
CA LEU A 192 10.62 2.47 -16.78
C LEU A 192 11.06 1.09 -17.28
N HIS A 193 12.37 0.81 -17.28
CA HIS A 193 12.87 -0.52 -17.59
C HIS A 193 12.40 -1.57 -16.58
N GLN A 194 12.31 -1.24 -15.29
CA GLN A 194 11.75 -2.14 -14.28
C GLN A 194 10.26 -2.43 -14.52
N ALA A 195 9.47 -1.39 -14.80
CA ALA A 195 8.04 -1.53 -15.11
C ALA A 195 7.84 -2.34 -16.40
N LEU A 196 8.63 -2.08 -17.45
CA LEU A 196 8.60 -2.81 -18.71
C LEU A 196 9.00 -4.28 -18.54
N ALA A 197 10.08 -4.56 -17.79
CA ALA A 197 10.51 -5.93 -17.52
C ALA A 197 9.42 -6.72 -16.79
N ARG A 198 8.75 -6.09 -15.81
CA ARG A 198 7.58 -6.68 -15.14
C ARG A 198 6.43 -6.92 -16.11
N ALA A 199 6.10 -5.94 -16.95
CA ALA A 199 5.02 -6.05 -17.92
C ALA A 199 5.24 -7.19 -18.94
N ILE A 200 6.48 -7.37 -19.42
CA ILE A 200 6.85 -8.47 -20.32
C ILE A 200 6.71 -9.81 -19.60
N LYS A 201 7.20 -9.91 -18.36
CA LYS A 201 7.08 -11.13 -17.55
C LYS A 201 5.60 -11.51 -17.32
N ASP A 202 4.76 -10.52 -17.06
CA ASP A 202 3.36 -10.72 -16.70
C ASP A 202 2.43 -10.77 -17.92
N GLY A 203 2.94 -10.53 -19.14
CA GLY A 203 2.14 -10.45 -20.36
C GLY A 203 1.17 -9.25 -20.39
N ASN A 204 1.47 -8.18 -19.66
CA ASN A 204 0.58 -7.01 -19.53
C ASN A 204 0.89 -5.96 -20.61
N ALA A 205 0.09 -5.97 -21.68
CA ALA A 205 0.28 -5.07 -22.83
C ALA A 205 0.12 -3.58 -22.49
N TYR A 206 -0.79 -3.22 -21.59
CA TYR A 206 -1.03 -1.81 -21.22
C TYR A 206 0.16 -1.21 -20.47
N VAL A 207 0.71 -1.94 -19.49
CA VAL A 207 1.90 -1.49 -18.76
C VAL A 207 3.12 -1.45 -19.69
N ALA A 208 3.26 -2.44 -20.58
CA ALA A 208 4.36 -2.48 -21.53
C ALA A 208 4.32 -1.27 -22.49
N LEU A 209 3.14 -0.98 -23.05
CA LEU A 209 2.94 0.17 -23.93
C LEU A 209 3.24 1.49 -23.21
N GLY A 210 2.66 1.71 -22.03
CA GLY A 210 2.89 2.91 -21.24
C GLY A 210 4.37 3.14 -20.90
N ALA A 211 5.09 2.07 -20.53
CA ALA A 211 6.52 2.15 -20.25
C ALA A 211 7.36 2.45 -21.51
N VAL A 212 7.04 1.84 -22.65
CA VAL A 212 7.74 2.09 -23.92
C VAL A 212 7.49 3.51 -24.42
N GLU A 213 6.24 3.99 -24.34
CA GLU A 213 5.90 5.36 -24.73
C GLU A 213 6.61 6.39 -23.84
N ALA A 214 6.67 6.15 -22.53
CA ALA A 214 7.42 6.99 -21.61
C ALA A 214 8.92 7.04 -21.99
N LEU A 215 9.52 5.87 -22.22
CA LEU A 215 10.94 5.76 -22.62
C LEU A 215 11.22 6.55 -23.90
N ALA A 216 10.34 6.41 -24.90
CA ALA A 216 10.47 7.12 -26.17
C ALA A 216 10.45 8.64 -26.00
N ARG A 217 9.61 9.18 -25.10
CA ARG A 217 9.53 10.61 -24.79
C ARG A 217 10.73 11.13 -23.98
N THR A 218 11.35 10.28 -23.16
CA THR A 218 12.54 10.67 -22.38
C THR A 218 13.85 10.62 -23.18
N ALA A 219 13.87 9.89 -24.30
CA ALA A 219 15.04 9.74 -25.16
C ALA A 219 15.15 10.82 -26.25
N SER A 220 14.12 11.65 -26.42
CA SER A 220 14.05 12.78 -27.35
C SER A 220 14.42 14.10 -26.67
#